data_AF-A0A961WWV0-F1
#
_entry.id   AF-A0A961WWV0-F1
#
_cell.length_a   1.000
_cell.length_b   1.000
_cell.length_c   1.000
_cell.angle_alpha   90.00
_cell.angle_beta   90.00
_cell.angle_gamma   90.00
#
_symmetry.space_group_name_H-M   'P 1'
#
loop_
_entity.id
_entity.type
_entity.pdbx_description
1 polymer ?
#
loop_
_entity_poly.entity_id
_entity_poly.type
_entity_poly.pdbx_seq_one_letter_code
_entity_poly.pdbx_strand_id
1 'polypeptide(L)'
;MKKCTLCIDKIYNENLAVEERVPACVSTCPSNARHFGDFADPESNVSKLSRERGGFQLMPETGYQPVSRYLPPREENRVSKTEPVSLARLTEASGAGGKGGKKAQAGKFLNWVDSVLSR
;
A
#
# COMPACT_ATOMS: atom_id res chain seq x y z
N MET A 1 15.02 -20.46 23.06
CA MET A 1 15.23 -19.24 22.25
C MET A 1 14.13 -19.14 21.20
N LYS A 2 13.52 -17.98 20.96
CA LYS A 2 12.42 -17.79 20.00
C LYS A 2 12.90 -16.93 18.83
N LYS A 3 12.46 -17.24 17.61
CA LYS A 3 12.77 -16.47 16.38
C LYS A 3 11.57 -16.45 15.44
N CYS A 4 11.62 -15.61 14.40
CA CYS A 4 10.66 -15.68 13.30
C CYS A 4 10.82 -17.02 12.55
N THR A 5 9.71 -17.70 12.33
CA THR A 5 9.61 -18.95 11.57
C THR A 5 8.77 -18.80 10.30
N LEU A 6 8.56 -17.55 9.84
CA LEU A 6 7.65 -17.22 8.72
C LEU A 6 6.23 -17.75 8.91
N CYS A 7 5.77 -17.81 10.17
CA CYS A 7 4.46 -18.35 10.54
C CYS A 7 4.23 -19.74 9.95
N ILE A 8 5.19 -20.65 10.14
CA ILE A 8 5.12 -22.04 9.64
C ILE A 8 3.78 -22.73 9.97
N ASP A 9 3.24 -22.46 11.17
CA ASP A 9 1.96 -23.03 11.63
C ASP A 9 0.74 -22.48 10.89
N LYS A 10 0.88 -21.34 10.21
CA LYS A 10 -0.18 -20.68 9.44
C LYS A 10 -0.10 -21.03 7.95
N ILE A 11 1.11 -21.05 7.38
CA ILE A 11 1.30 -21.28 5.94
C ILE A 11 0.92 -22.71 5.51
N TYR A 12 1.08 -23.70 6.40
CA TYR A 12 0.72 -25.10 6.14
C TYR A 12 -0.63 -25.51 6.75
N ASN A 13 -1.38 -24.57 7.34
CA ASN A 13 -2.65 -24.91 7.97
C ASN A 13 -3.75 -25.09 6.92
N GLU A 14 -4.15 -26.34 6.72
CA GLU A 14 -5.19 -26.69 5.75
C GLU A 14 -6.59 -26.19 6.12
N ASN A 15 -6.83 -25.86 7.39
CA ASN A 15 -8.11 -25.32 7.87
C ASN A 15 -8.33 -23.85 7.48
N LEU A 16 -7.28 -23.16 7.02
CA LEU A 16 -7.38 -21.79 6.50
C LEU A 16 -7.56 -21.83 4.98
N ALA A 17 -8.30 -20.86 4.45
CA ALA A 17 -8.35 -20.63 3.01
C ALA A 17 -6.94 -20.32 2.47
N VAL A 18 -6.64 -20.71 1.23
CA VAL A 18 -5.28 -20.63 0.66
C VAL A 18 -4.75 -19.19 0.69
N GLU A 19 -5.61 -18.22 0.40
CA GLU A 19 -5.35 -16.78 0.45
C GLU A 19 -5.00 -16.25 1.85
N GLU A 20 -5.45 -16.93 2.91
CA GLU A 20 -5.17 -16.55 4.30
C GLU A 20 -3.90 -17.21 4.86
N ARG A 21 -3.34 -18.21 4.16
CA ARG A 21 -2.10 -18.93 4.51
C ARG A 21 -0.83 -18.11 4.25
N VAL A 22 -0.85 -16.86 4.69
CA VAL A 22 0.29 -15.92 4.65
C VAL A 22 0.74 -15.54 6.06
N PRO A 23 2.01 -15.16 6.26
CA PRO A 23 2.49 -14.76 7.58
C PRO A 23 1.66 -13.63 8.21
N ALA A 24 1.52 -13.68 9.54
CA ALA A 24 0.71 -12.70 10.27
C ALA A 24 1.17 -11.25 9.99
N CYS A 25 2.48 -11.00 9.94
CA CYS A 25 3.04 -9.69 9.64
C CYS A 25 2.78 -9.16 8.22
N VAL A 26 2.41 -10.06 7.29
CA VAL A 26 2.00 -9.73 5.92
C VAL A 26 0.52 -9.40 5.90
N SER A 27 -0.32 -10.29 6.48
CA SER A 27 -1.77 -10.08 6.51
C SER A 27 -2.21 -8.84 7.29
N THR A 28 -1.48 -8.48 8.36
CA THR A 28 -1.87 -7.34 9.21
C THR A 28 -1.26 -6.02 8.79
N CYS A 29 -0.43 -5.98 7.74
CA CYS A 29 0.26 -4.76 7.36
C CYS A 29 -0.67 -3.79 6.62
N PRO A 30 -1.05 -2.63 7.21
CA PRO A 30 -2.00 -1.72 6.57
C PRO A 30 -1.40 -1.03 5.33
N SER A 31 -0.07 -0.84 5.32
CA SER A 31 0.65 -0.20 4.21
C SER A 31 1.10 -1.18 3.13
N ASN A 32 0.82 -2.48 3.29
CA ASN A 32 1.26 -3.53 2.38
C ASN A 32 2.78 -3.47 2.12
N ALA A 33 3.56 -3.24 3.19
CA ALA A 33 5.02 -3.10 3.13
C ALA A 33 5.75 -4.46 3.07
N ARG A 34 5.06 -5.56 3.38
CA ARG A 34 5.62 -6.91 3.40
C ARG A 34 4.88 -7.77 2.39
N HIS A 35 5.64 -8.52 1.61
CA HIS A 35 5.13 -9.48 0.64
C HIS A 35 5.73 -10.85 0.94
N PHE A 36 4.95 -11.91 0.71
CA PHE A 36 5.37 -13.28 0.92
C PHE A 36 5.06 -14.11 -0.32
N GLY A 37 5.92 -15.09 -0.60
CA GLY A 37 5.84 -15.94 -1.78
C GLY A 37 7.12 -16.76 -1.92
N ASP A 38 7.18 -17.54 -2.99
CA ASP A 38 8.31 -18.41 -3.29
C ASP A 38 9.31 -17.73 -4.23
N PHE A 39 10.57 -17.66 -3.84
CA PHE A 39 11.64 -17.15 -4.71
C PHE A 39 12.15 -18.19 -5.73
N ALA A 40 11.81 -19.47 -5.57
CA ALA A 40 12.07 -20.49 -6.58
C ALA A 40 11.11 -20.37 -7.77
N ASP A 41 9.92 -19.80 -7.56
CA ASP A 41 9.00 -19.45 -8.63
C ASP A 41 9.31 -18.04 -9.18
N PRO A 42 9.83 -17.91 -10.42
CA PRO A 42 10.15 -16.61 -11.02
C PRO A 42 8.91 -15.75 -11.31
N GLU A 43 7.73 -16.37 -11.38
CA GLU A 43 6.46 -15.71 -11.64
C GLU A 43 5.74 -15.25 -10.37
N SER A 44 6.25 -15.61 -9.19
CA SER A 44 5.70 -15.19 -7.91
C SER A 44 5.78 -13.67 -7.72
N ASN A 45 4.86 -13.14 -6.91
CA ASN A 45 4.83 -11.71 -6.60
C ASN A 45 6.16 -11.20 -6.03
N VAL A 46 6.78 -11.96 -5.12
CA VAL A 46 8.06 -11.56 -4.50
C VAL A 46 9.22 -11.59 -5.50
N SER A 47 9.25 -12.56 -6.41
CA SER A 47 10.25 -12.67 -7.46
C SER A 47 10.16 -11.53 -8.46
N LYS A 48 8.95 -11.22 -8.94
CA LYS A 48 8.69 -10.06 -9.81
C LYS A 48 9.05 -8.75 -9.12
N LEU A 49 8.52 -8.51 -7.91
CA LEU A 49 8.73 -7.27 -7.18
C LEU A 49 10.21 -7.03 -6.85
N SER A 50 10.95 -8.06 -6.42
CA SER A 50 12.38 -7.92 -6.16
C SER A 50 13.17 -7.64 -7.44
N ARG A 51 12.79 -8.23 -8.58
CA ARG A 51 13.47 -7.99 -9.85
C ARG A 51 13.19 -6.59 -10.39
N GLU A 52 11.95 -6.16 -10.35
CA GLU A 52 11.49 -4.88 -10.91
C GLU A 52 11.92 -3.67 -10.08
N ARG A 53 11.91 -3.80 -8.74
CA ARG A 53 12.24 -2.69 -7.83
C ARG A 53 13.67 -2.71 -7.30
N GLY A 54 14.53 -3.59 -7.78
CA GLY A 54 15.92 -3.68 -7.32
C GLY A 54 16.05 -4.14 -5.86
N GLY A 55 15.32 -5.19 -5.50
CA GLY A 55 15.36 -5.76 -4.16
C GLY A 55 16.75 -6.30 -3.79
N PHE A 56 17.21 -6.00 -2.58
CA PHE A 56 18.57 -6.29 -2.10
C PHE A 56 18.58 -7.04 -0.76
N GLN A 57 19.70 -7.68 -0.45
CA GLN A 57 19.92 -8.34 0.83
C GLN A 57 20.53 -7.37 1.85
N LEU A 58 20.12 -7.51 3.11
CA LEU A 58 20.67 -6.70 4.19
C LEU A 58 22.01 -7.28 4.66
N MET A 59 23.01 -6.42 4.87
CA MET A 59 24.36 -6.76 5.34
C MET A 59 25.06 -7.85 4.50
N PRO A 60 25.26 -7.64 3.18
CA PRO A 60 25.91 -8.61 2.30
C PRO A 60 27.34 -8.98 2.74
N GLU A 61 28.05 -8.09 3.45
CA GLU A 61 29.39 -8.29 3.99
C GLU A 61 29.51 -9.49 4.95
N THR A 62 28.39 -9.94 5.52
CA THR A 62 28.36 -11.07 6.46
C THR A 62 28.35 -12.45 5.79
N GLY A 63 28.04 -12.52 4.49
CA GLY A 63 27.97 -13.80 3.76
C GLY A 63 26.80 -14.71 4.12
N TYR A 64 25.85 -14.29 4.96
CA TYR A 64 24.75 -15.15 5.45
C TYR A 64 23.62 -15.43 4.46
N GLN A 65 23.60 -14.74 3.31
CA GLN A 65 22.62 -14.95 2.22
C GLN A 65 21.15 -15.04 2.70
N PRO A 66 20.64 -14.00 3.40
CA PRO A 66 19.26 -14.02 3.88
C PRO A 66 18.25 -14.10 2.74
N VAL A 67 17.20 -14.89 2.95
CA VAL A 67 16.09 -15.04 1.98
C VAL A 67 15.21 -13.80 1.88
N SER A 68 15.07 -13.04 2.98
CA SER A 68 14.33 -11.78 2.97
C SER A 68 15.07 -10.72 2.18
N ARG A 69 14.38 -10.14 1.18
CA ARG A 69 14.87 -9.02 0.38
C ARG A 69 14.17 -7.73 0.80
N TYR A 70 14.95 -6.66 0.89
CA TYR A 70 14.45 -5.32 1.13
C TYR A 70 14.29 -4.60 -0.21
N LEU A 71 13.30 -3.71 -0.29
CA LEU A 71 13.13 -2.86 -1.46
C LEU A 71 13.71 -1.48 -1.13
N PRO A 72 14.32 -0.79 -2.10
CA PRO A 72 14.74 0.58 -1.90
C PRO A 72 13.52 1.45 -1.57
N PRO A 73 13.72 2.61 -0.91
CA PRO A 73 12.69 3.62 -0.78
C PRO A 73 12.02 3.83 -2.15
N ARG A 74 10.69 3.94 -2.16
CA ARG A 74 10.03 4.38 -3.40
C ARG A 74 10.59 5.76 -3.71
N GLU A 75 10.97 5.98 -4.96
CA GLU A 75 11.15 7.34 -5.43
C GLU A 75 9.86 8.06 -5.09
N GLU A 76 9.99 9.08 -4.26
CA GLU A 76 8.90 10.01 -4.05
C GLU A 76 8.49 10.41 -5.46
N ASN A 77 7.23 10.13 -5.82
CA ASN A 77 6.51 11.08 -6.62
C ASN A 77 6.72 12.36 -5.82
N ARG A 78 7.73 13.16 -6.21
CA ARG A 78 7.70 14.58 -6.03
C ARG A 78 6.33 14.90 -6.61
N VAL A 79 5.32 14.92 -5.74
CA VAL A 79 4.24 15.86 -5.86
C VAL A 79 5.03 17.07 -6.26
N SER A 80 4.92 17.41 -7.54
CA SER A 80 5.59 18.56 -8.08
C SER A 80 5.37 19.64 -7.03
N LYS A 81 6.35 20.52 -6.82
CA LYS A 81 6.15 21.72 -6.02
C LYS A 81 5.07 22.60 -6.68
N THR A 82 3.88 22.06 -6.88
CA THR A 82 2.65 22.66 -7.30
C THR A 82 2.17 23.26 -6.02
N GLU A 83 2.40 24.56 -5.94
CA GLU A 83 1.72 25.57 -5.14
C GLU A 83 0.77 25.02 -4.07
N PRO A 84 0.86 25.51 -2.81
CA PRO A 84 0.01 25.06 -1.72
C PRO A 84 -1.43 24.99 -2.21
N VAL A 85 -2.04 23.81 -2.07
CA VAL A 85 -3.43 23.59 -2.48
C VAL A 85 -4.27 24.57 -1.67
N SER A 86 -4.64 25.69 -2.30
CA SER A 86 -5.47 26.69 -1.65
C SER A 86 -6.90 26.16 -1.67
N LEU A 87 -7.55 26.27 -0.51
CA LEU A 87 -8.97 25.91 -0.37
C LEU A 87 -9.82 26.62 -1.45
N ALA A 88 -9.44 27.86 -1.78
CA ALA A 88 -10.01 28.66 -2.86
C ALA A 88 -9.95 27.96 -4.24
N ARG A 89 -8.80 27.36 -4.61
CA ARG A 89 -8.67 26.65 -5.89
C ARG A 89 -9.48 25.36 -5.95
N LEU A 90 -9.67 24.67 -4.82
CA LEU A 90 -10.55 23.50 -4.76
C LEU A 90 -12.02 23.90 -4.91
N THR A 91 -12.42 25.03 -4.35
CA THR A 91 -13.78 25.59 -4.56
C THR A 91 -14.00 26.10 -5.98
N GLU A 92 -12.96 26.64 -6.63
CA GLU A 92 -13.02 27.12 -8.02
C GLU A 92 -12.99 25.98 -9.05
N ALA A 93 -12.19 24.93 -8.82
CA ALA A 93 -12.19 23.71 -9.64
C ALA A 93 -13.53 22.96 -9.54
N SER A 94 -14.26 23.17 -8.44
CA SER A 94 -15.65 22.72 -8.29
C SER A 94 -16.64 23.58 -9.10
N GLY A 95 -16.23 24.79 -9.52
CA GLY A 95 -17.07 25.83 -10.10
C GLY A 95 -17.03 26.02 -11.62
N ALA A 96 -16.07 25.45 -12.37
CA ALA A 96 -15.92 25.76 -13.80
C ALA A 96 -16.13 24.54 -14.75
N GLY A 97 -17.36 24.42 -15.26
CA GLY A 97 -17.75 23.82 -16.57
C GLY A 97 -17.66 22.30 -16.72
N GLY A 98 -18.64 21.54 -17.20
CA GLY A 98 -19.97 21.72 -17.79
C GLY A 98 -20.28 20.37 -18.46
N LYS A 99 -21.31 19.60 -18.06
CA LYS A 99 -22.68 19.63 -18.59
C LYS A 99 -23.58 18.78 -17.67
N GLY A 100 -24.81 19.25 -17.42
CA GLY A 100 -25.94 18.38 -17.07
C GLY A 100 -26.25 18.18 -15.57
N GLY A 101 -27.02 19.10 -14.99
CA GLY A 101 -28.17 18.77 -14.12
C GLY A 101 -27.97 18.19 -12.70
N LYS A 102 -26.81 17.63 -12.31
CA LYS A 102 -26.66 16.95 -10.99
C LYS A 102 -25.72 17.63 -9.97
N LYS A 103 -24.97 18.67 -10.36
CA LYS A 103 -23.95 19.30 -9.50
C LYS A 103 -24.52 20.14 -8.34
N ALA A 104 -25.73 20.70 -8.48
CA ALA A 104 -26.34 21.53 -7.42
C ALA A 104 -26.69 20.75 -6.15
N GLN A 105 -26.84 19.42 -6.23
CA GLN A 105 -27.21 18.58 -5.09
C GLN A 105 -25.98 18.12 -4.30
N ALA A 106 -24.83 17.91 -4.96
CA ALA A 106 -23.58 17.49 -4.30
C ALA A 106 -23.02 18.57 -3.36
N GLY A 107 -23.03 19.85 -3.77
CA GLY A 107 -22.62 20.95 -2.90
C GLY A 107 -23.55 21.16 -1.70
N LYS A 108 -24.86 20.96 -1.89
CA LYS A 108 -25.85 21.01 -0.80
C LYS A 108 -25.71 19.85 0.19
N PHE A 109 -25.39 18.65 -0.32
CA PHE A 109 -25.15 17.48 0.52
C PHE A 109 -23.92 17.65 1.41
N LEU A 110 -22.80 18.11 0.85
CA LEU A 110 -21.56 18.31 1.62
C LEU A 110 -21.73 19.40 2.69
N ASN A 111 -22.40 20.52 2.36
CA ASN A 111 -22.70 21.56 3.34
C ASN A 111 -23.65 21.08 4.45
N TRP A 112 -24.60 20.20 4.13
CA TRP A 112 -25.48 19.59 5.12
C TRP A 112 -24.72 18.62 6.03
N VAL A 113 -23.84 17.77 5.47
CA VAL A 113 -22.98 16.86 6.25
C VAL A 113 -22.09 17.64 7.22
N ASP A 114 -21.43 18.71 6.76
CA ASP A 114 -20.61 19.57 7.63
C ASP A 114 -21.45 20.21 8.74
N SER A 115 -22.66 20.68 8.42
CA SER A 115 -23.57 21.25 9.42
C SER A 115 -24.06 20.23 10.46
N VAL A 116 -24.14 18.95 10.10
CA VAL A 116 -24.57 17.87 11.01
C VAL A 116 -23.42 17.41 11.90
N LEU A 117 -22.20 17.33 11.37
CA LEU A 117 -21.02 16.84 12.09
C LEU A 117 -20.32 17.91 12.93
N SER A 118 -20.64 19.20 12.72
CA SER A 118 -20.07 20.32 13.50
C SER A 118 -20.87 20.66 14.78
N ARG A 119 -21.83 19.82 15.18
CA ARG A 119 -22.51 19.87 16.48
C ARG A 119 -22.02 18.74 17.37
#